data_AF-A0A812IR82-F1
#
_entry.id   AF-A0A812IR82-F1
#
_cell.length_a   1.000
_cell.length_b   1.000
_cell.length_c   1.000
_cell.angle_alpha   90.00
_cell.angle_beta   90.00
_cell.angle_gamma   90.00
#
_symmetry.space_group_name_H-M   'P 1'
#
loop_
_entity.id
_entity.type
_entity.pdbx_description
1 polymer ?
#
loop_
_entity_poly.entity_id
_entity_poly.type
_entity_poly.pdbx_seq_one_letter_code
_entity_poly.pdbx_strand_id
1 'polypeptide(L)'
;MTGSNTKSARTRAKILDAAALTFRLRGYAATTLKDIAEAADMQTGSLYYHFESKAKLMEEVLDKGIREVHAGVLKSQKELAADVSAEQRILSAVHAHLILLLKNGDYTSTNIRNFGQVPDEVHQHHIKLRKAYADLWRKILRQAQQEGALAADIDLALLRMLLMGALNWSVEWYQPDKTSIEAIAQQVCRMLFHGIGDWSVQRWQIGHVSITRVVDVMQNIDLAFLIPEATPENLAPFASWLKPHFLNSDTTVPLSIHTFVIQSDDTTIVVDTCIGNDKPRAMPDWNQRQSSFLSDLTTVGAAREAVDVVLCTHLHVDHVGWNTMLVEGAWVPTFPNAKYLIGREEWHFWEHEEDPFGAEAKSDSIVPIIESDLVELIETDHMITEQVRVVPTPGHTPGHISVLIESNGERAIITGDLFHHPVQFAKPGWQDIADVQSDVAERTRRDFIQAYGDETLILGTHFAPPTAGKIVATGGEYWFKAQDSDP
;
A
#
# COMPACT_ATOMS: atom_id res chain seq x y z
N MET A 1 42.36 -23.65 0.66
CA MET A 1 43.39 -22.59 0.51
C MET A 1 43.81 -22.52 -0.96
N THR A 2 43.39 -21.52 -1.73
CA THR A 2 43.97 -21.24 -3.06
C THR A 2 43.82 -19.76 -3.41
N GLY A 3 44.52 -18.90 -2.66
CA GLY A 3 44.62 -17.48 -2.96
C GLY A 3 45.57 -17.24 -4.13
N SER A 4 45.02 -16.90 -5.31
CA SER A 4 45.78 -16.25 -6.38
C SER A 4 46.03 -14.78 -5.99
N ASN A 5 46.96 -14.55 -5.07
CA ASN A 5 47.34 -13.22 -4.58
C ASN A 5 48.70 -12.79 -5.18
N THR A 6 48.85 -12.92 -6.50
CA THR A 6 50.08 -12.55 -7.20
C THR A 6 50.24 -11.03 -7.21
N LYS A 7 51.48 -10.54 -7.15
CA LYS A 7 51.81 -9.09 -7.24
C LYS A 7 51.18 -8.45 -8.49
N SER A 8 51.16 -9.18 -9.61
CA SER A 8 50.57 -8.76 -10.88
C SER A 8 49.05 -8.50 -10.77
N ALA A 9 48.29 -9.38 -10.09
CA ALA A 9 46.85 -9.21 -9.91
C ALA A 9 46.52 -7.96 -9.07
N ARG A 10 47.30 -7.68 -8.04
CA ARG A 10 47.18 -6.44 -7.23
C ARG A 10 47.48 -5.19 -8.03
N THR A 11 48.56 -5.19 -8.83
CA THR A 11 48.88 -4.09 -9.73
C THR A 11 47.76 -3.85 -10.74
N ARG A 12 47.21 -4.92 -11.30
CA ARG A 12 46.12 -4.85 -12.26
C ARG A 12 44.84 -4.27 -11.67
N ALA A 13 44.48 -4.66 -10.43
CA ALA A 13 43.34 -4.09 -9.71
C ALA A 13 43.53 -2.58 -9.47
N LYS A 14 44.74 -2.16 -9.04
CA LYS A 14 45.08 -0.74 -8.85
C LYS A 14 44.88 0.08 -10.15
N ILE A 15 45.25 -0.49 -11.30
CA ILE A 15 45.04 0.16 -12.60
C ILE A 15 43.55 0.30 -12.91
N LEU A 16 42.75 -0.74 -12.67
CA LEU A 16 41.29 -0.69 -12.91
C LEU A 16 40.61 0.35 -12.01
N ASP A 17 40.99 0.44 -10.73
CA ASP A 17 40.43 1.42 -9.80
C ASP A 17 40.77 2.85 -10.24
N ALA A 18 42.03 3.10 -10.60
CA ALA A 18 42.47 4.39 -11.13
C ALA A 18 41.79 4.74 -12.46
N ALA A 19 41.59 3.76 -13.34
CA ALA A 19 40.89 3.93 -14.61
C ALA A 19 39.43 4.30 -14.40
N ALA A 20 38.71 3.56 -13.53
CA ALA A 20 37.32 3.82 -13.20
C ALA A 20 37.12 5.24 -12.65
N LEU A 21 37.98 5.65 -11.70
CA LEU A 21 37.94 7.01 -11.17
C LEU A 21 38.19 8.07 -12.26
N THR A 22 39.22 7.87 -13.08
CA THR A 22 39.61 8.85 -14.12
C THR A 22 38.52 8.96 -15.19
N PHE A 23 37.96 7.84 -15.65
CA PHE A 23 36.87 7.84 -16.62
C PHE A 23 35.59 8.45 -16.08
N ARG A 24 35.25 8.24 -14.80
CA ARG A 24 34.11 8.90 -14.17
C ARG A 24 34.26 10.42 -14.18
N LEU A 25 35.44 10.92 -13.84
CA LEU A 25 35.70 12.36 -13.70
C LEU A 25 35.84 13.08 -15.04
N ARG A 26 36.50 12.47 -16.03
CA ARG A 26 36.90 13.15 -17.28
C ARG A 26 36.16 12.66 -18.52
N GLY A 27 35.48 11.52 -18.44
CA GLY A 27 34.89 10.88 -19.60
C GLY A 27 35.90 10.10 -20.45
N TYR A 28 35.41 9.21 -21.31
CA TYR A 28 36.24 8.31 -22.11
C TYR A 28 37.13 9.07 -23.11
N ALA A 29 36.56 10.06 -23.82
CA ALA A 29 37.26 10.79 -24.86
C ALA A 29 38.46 11.59 -24.31
N ALA A 30 38.26 12.31 -23.20
CA ALA A 30 39.27 13.20 -22.61
C ALA A 30 40.28 12.50 -21.70
N THR A 31 40.10 11.21 -21.42
CA THR A 31 41.04 10.41 -20.62
C THR A 31 42.13 9.80 -21.51
N THR A 32 43.39 9.97 -21.12
CA THR A 32 44.55 9.31 -21.75
C THR A 32 45.10 8.19 -20.85
N LEU A 33 45.87 7.26 -21.43
CA LEU A 33 46.56 6.23 -20.64
C LEU A 33 47.62 6.81 -19.69
N LYS A 34 48.15 8.01 -20.01
CA LYS A 34 49.06 8.73 -19.13
C LYS A 34 48.33 9.21 -17.87
N ASP A 35 47.14 9.80 -18.02
CA ASP A 35 46.32 10.24 -16.87
C ASP A 35 46.03 9.08 -15.91
N ILE A 36 45.71 7.90 -16.46
CA ILE A 36 45.43 6.70 -15.67
C ILE A 36 46.69 6.17 -14.99
N ALA A 37 47.83 6.17 -15.68
CA ALA A 37 49.10 5.74 -15.10
C ALA A 37 49.53 6.66 -13.94
N GLU A 38 49.35 7.98 -14.09
CA GLU A 38 49.55 8.96 -13.02
C GLU A 38 48.62 8.71 -11.83
N ALA A 39 47.32 8.52 -12.08
CA ALA A 39 46.35 8.19 -11.01
C ALA A 39 46.64 6.85 -10.32
N ALA A 40 47.24 5.90 -11.04
CA ALA A 40 47.68 4.62 -10.50
C ALA A 40 49.10 4.65 -9.89
N ASP A 41 49.74 5.83 -9.83
CA ASP A 41 51.12 6.03 -9.35
C ASP A 41 52.10 5.03 -10.00
N MET A 42 52.14 5.06 -11.34
CA MET A 42 53.03 4.23 -12.15
C MET A 42 53.41 4.90 -13.47
N GLN A 43 54.41 4.31 -14.14
CA GLN A 43 54.83 4.75 -15.47
C GLN A 43 53.88 4.22 -16.55
N THR A 44 53.58 5.04 -17.57
CA THR A 44 52.69 4.64 -18.68
C THR A 44 53.14 3.36 -19.38
N GLY A 45 54.46 3.15 -19.52
CA GLY A 45 55.01 1.90 -20.08
C GLY A 45 54.65 0.65 -19.27
N SER A 46 54.52 0.76 -17.95
CA SER A 46 54.09 -0.35 -17.08
C SER A 46 52.62 -0.68 -17.25
N LEU A 47 51.77 0.30 -17.61
CA LEU A 47 50.35 0.08 -17.85
C LEU A 47 50.13 -0.79 -19.10
N TYR A 48 50.90 -0.56 -20.17
CA TYR A 48 50.82 -1.35 -21.41
C TYR A 48 51.15 -2.84 -21.23
N TYR A 49 51.86 -3.20 -20.16
CA TYR A 49 52.10 -4.60 -19.80
C TYR A 49 50.83 -5.31 -19.30
N HIS A 50 49.86 -4.56 -18.78
CA HIS A 50 48.62 -5.09 -18.20
C HIS A 50 47.40 -4.94 -19.11
N PHE A 51 47.38 -3.91 -19.96
CA PHE A 51 46.27 -3.60 -20.86
C PHE A 51 46.78 -3.16 -22.23
N GLU A 52 46.27 -3.80 -23.28
CA GLU A 52 46.68 -3.55 -24.67
C GLU A 52 46.28 -2.16 -25.17
N SER A 53 45.16 -1.62 -24.68
CA SER A 53 44.62 -0.33 -25.12
C SER A 53 43.70 0.31 -24.09
N LYS A 54 43.43 1.62 -24.27
CA LYS A 54 42.41 2.36 -23.51
C LYS A 54 41.01 1.73 -23.68
N ALA A 55 40.70 1.21 -24.87
CA ALA A 55 39.42 0.58 -25.15
C ALA A 55 39.25 -0.72 -24.34
N LYS A 56 40.29 -1.58 -24.28
CA LYS A 56 40.26 -2.81 -23.48
C LYS A 56 40.20 -2.53 -21.98
N LEU A 57 40.93 -1.50 -21.52
CA LEU A 57 40.83 -1.06 -20.13
C LEU A 57 39.42 -0.55 -19.78
N MET A 58 38.79 0.24 -20.67
CA MET A 58 37.41 0.68 -20.51
C MET A 58 36.42 -0.50 -20.52
N GLU A 59 36.56 -1.43 -21.45
CA GLU A 59 35.73 -2.65 -21.52
C GLU A 59 35.71 -3.38 -20.17
N GLU A 60 36.87 -3.57 -19.55
CA GLU A 60 36.96 -4.25 -18.26
C GLU A 60 36.43 -3.46 -17.08
N VAL A 61 36.60 -2.13 -17.09
CA VAL A 61 35.97 -1.24 -16.09
C VAL A 61 34.45 -1.35 -16.19
N LEU A 62 33.90 -1.30 -17.42
CA LEU A 62 32.46 -1.42 -17.63
C LEU A 62 31.95 -2.79 -17.17
N ASP A 63 32.61 -3.86 -17.61
CA ASP A 63 32.26 -5.24 -17.28
C ASP A 63 32.28 -5.50 -15.77
N LYS A 64 33.30 -5.02 -15.07
CA LYS A 64 33.41 -5.17 -13.61
C LYS A 64 32.23 -4.49 -12.92
N GLY A 65 31.88 -3.26 -13.29
CA GLY A 65 30.76 -2.53 -12.69
C GLY A 65 29.43 -3.28 -12.80
N ILE A 66 29.07 -3.74 -14.00
CA ILE A 66 27.80 -4.49 -14.18
C ILE A 66 27.85 -5.86 -13.51
N ARG A 67 28.98 -6.57 -13.53
CA ARG A 67 29.10 -7.88 -12.88
C ARG A 67 28.93 -7.79 -11.37
N GLU A 68 29.51 -6.78 -10.73
CA GLU A 68 29.38 -6.59 -9.28
C GLU A 68 27.94 -6.29 -8.88
N VAL A 69 27.28 -5.34 -9.58
CA VAL A 69 25.87 -5.00 -9.33
C VAL A 69 24.97 -6.21 -9.57
N HIS A 70 25.16 -6.92 -10.70
CA HIS A 70 24.37 -8.10 -11.02
C HIS A 70 24.57 -9.20 -9.96
N ALA A 71 25.81 -9.49 -9.56
CA ALA A 71 26.10 -10.51 -8.55
C ALA A 71 25.48 -10.18 -7.19
N GLY A 72 25.52 -8.91 -6.78
CA GLY A 72 24.97 -8.51 -5.48
C GLY A 72 23.44 -8.48 -5.45
N VAL A 73 22.77 -8.05 -6.52
CA VAL A 73 21.30 -8.18 -6.62
C VAL A 73 20.91 -9.67 -6.69
N LEU A 74 21.61 -10.49 -7.49
CA LEU A 74 21.34 -11.92 -7.54
C LEU A 74 21.54 -12.60 -6.18
N LYS A 75 22.54 -12.16 -5.41
CA LYS A 75 22.78 -12.62 -4.04
C LYS A 75 21.62 -12.24 -3.13
N SER A 76 21.17 -10.99 -3.15
CA SER A 76 20.05 -10.54 -2.30
C SER A 76 18.78 -11.34 -2.58
N GLN A 77 18.54 -11.74 -3.84
CA GLN A 77 17.41 -12.59 -4.20
C GLN A 77 17.54 -14.04 -3.71
N LYS A 78 18.76 -14.58 -3.60
CA LYS A 78 19.00 -15.95 -3.11
C LYS A 78 18.92 -16.08 -1.60
N GLU A 79 19.12 -14.98 -0.87
CA GLU A 79 19.12 -14.94 0.59
C GLU A 79 17.71 -14.70 1.17
N LEU A 80 16.72 -14.40 0.34
CA LEU A 80 15.32 -14.27 0.75
C LEU A 80 14.70 -15.64 1.06
N ALA A 81 13.79 -15.68 2.02
CA ALA A 81 12.93 -16.83 2.27
C ALA A 81 11.99 -17.08 1.08
N ALA A 82 11.47 -18.30 0.93
CA ALA A 82 10.68 -18.70 -0.24
C ALA A 82 9.30 -18.02 -0.32
N ASP A 83 8.79 -17.55 0.81
CA ASP A 83 7.45 -17.01 1.05
C ASP A 83 7.41 -15.47 1.17
N VAL A 84 8.52 -14.78 0.91
CA VAL A 84 8.54 -13.32 0.97
C VAL A 84 7.65 -12.69 -0.10
N SER A 85 6.96 -11.61 0.28
CA SER A 85 6.11 -10.83 -0.61
C SER A 85 6.88 -10.27 -1.82
N ALA A 86 6.15 -10.03 -2.92
CA ALA A 86 6.69 -9.39 -4.11
C ALA A 86 7.32 -8.00 -3.80
N GLU A 87 6.69 -7.25 -2.90
CA GLU A 87 7.18 -5.96 -2.44
C GLU A 87 8.54 -6.09 -1.75
N GLN A 88 8.67 -7.01 -0.80
CA GLN A 88 9.93 -7.22 -0.09
C GLN A 88 11.04 -7.72 -1.03
N ARG A 89 10.67 -8.52 -2.03
CA ARG A 89 11.59 -9.02 -3.07
C ARG A 89 12.14 -7.88 -3.93
N ILE A 90 11.28 -6.95 -4.34
CA ILE A 90 11.66 -5.75 -5.10
C ILE A 90 12.45 -4.78 -4.22
N LEU A 91 12.04 -4.55 -2.97
CA LEU A 91 12.79 -3.73 -2.01
C LEU A 91 14.21 -4.25 -1.81
N SER A 92 14.37 -5.55 -1.62
CA SER A 92 15.69 -6.20 -1.51
C SER A 92 16.54 -6.00 -2.77
N ALA A 93 15.94 -6.06 -3.97
CA ALA A 93 16.64 -5.82 -5.23
C ALA A 93 17.05 -4.35 -5.40
N VAL A 94 16.15 -3.41 -5.09
CA VAL A 94 16.38 -1.97 -5.12
C VAL A 94 17.49 -1.58 -4.14
N HIS A 95 17.39 -2.06 -2.90
CA HIS A 95 18.37 -1.78 -1.86
C HIS A 95 19.76 -2.31 -2.23
N ALA A 96 19.87 -3.56 -2.69
CA ALA A 96 21.13 -4.15 -3.12
C ALA A 96 21.76 -3.39 -4.30
N HIS A 97 20.93 -2.96 -5.26
CA HIS A 97 21.38 -2.15 -6.39
C HIS A 97 21.95 -0.79 -5.92
N LEU A 98 21.21 -0.07 -5.07
CA LEU A 98 21.63 1.23 -4.54
C LEU A 98 22.91 1.13 -3.69
N ILE A 99 23.05 0.09 -2.86
CA ILE A 99 24.28 -0.16 -2.11
C ILE A 99 25.49 -0.24 -3.04
N LEU A 100 25.42 -1.06 -4.09
CA LEU A 100 26.54 -1.28 -4.99
C LEU A 100 26.80 -0.09 -5.91
N LEU A 101 25.74 0.64 -6.26
CA LEU A 101 25.83 1.87 -7.01
C LEU A 101 26.52 2.98 -6.21
N LEU A 102 26.14 3.17 -4.95
CA LEU A 102 26.55 4.33 -4.14
C LEU A 102 27.79 4.07 -3.27
N LYS A 103 28.05 2.82 -2.87
CA LYS A 103 29.26 2.47 -2.08
C LYS A 103 30.48 2.08 -2.96
N ASN A 104 30.28 1.54 -4.17
CA ASN A 104 31.36 1.13 -5.10
C ASN A 104 31.42 2.01 -6.37
N GLY A 105 31.19 3.31 -6.21
CA GLY A 105 30.64 4.19 -7.24
C GLY A 105 31.45 4.42 -8.52
N ASP A 106 32.77 4.22 -8.56
CA ASP A 106 33.55 4.61 -9.75
C ASP A 106 33.28 3.74 -10.97
N TYR A 107 33.18 2.41 -10.80
CA TYR A 107 32.92 1.47 -11.91
C TYR A 107 31.48 1.61 -12.43
N THR A 108 30.51 1.71 -11.52
CA THR A 108 29.08 1.79 -11.87
C THR A 108 28.74 3.19 -12.42
N SER A 109 29.30 4.26 -11.87
CA SER A 109 29.14 5.62 -12.41
C SER A 109 29.79 5.75 -13.79
N THR A 110 30.96 5.12 -14.00
CA THR A 110 31.58 5.05 -15.34
C THR A 110 30.64 4.38 -16.35
N ASN A 111 29.97 3.29 -15.96
CA ASN A 111 28.96 2.62 -16.79
C ASN A 111 27.80 3.52 -17.20
N ILE A 112 27.32 4.35 -16.27
CA ILE A 112 26.19 5.25 -16.52
C ILE A 112 26.60 6.39 -17.45
N ARG A 113 27.76 7.00 -17.22
CA ARG A 113 28.20 8.22 -17.91
C ARG A 113 28.90 7.98 -19.24
N ASN A 114 29.64 6.87 -19.38
CA ASN A 114 30.55 6.67 -20.51
C ASN A 114 30.07 5.65 -21.54
N PHE A 115 29.13 4.76 -21.20
CA PHE A 115 28.75 3.68 -22.11
C PHE A 115 28.26 4.17 -23.48
N GLY A 116 27.56 5.30 -23.55
CA GLY A 116 27.13 5.89 -24.82
C GLY A 116 28.25 6.55 -25.65
N GLN A 117 29.48 6.60 -25.14
CA GLN A 117 30.61 7.32 -25.72
C GLN A 117 31.80 6.39 -26.06
N VAL A 118 31.68 5.09 -25.80
CA VAL A 118 32.73 4.11 -26.10
C VAL A 118 32.67 3.65 -27.56
N PRO A 119 33.77 3.12 -28.12
CA PRO A 119 33.76 2.55 -29.48
C PRO A 119 32.79 1.37 -29.60
N ASP A 120 32.27 1.14 -30.81
CA ASP A 120 31.30 0.07 -31.10
C ASP A 120 31.76 -1.31 -30.64
N GLU A 121 33.05 -1.63 -30.74
CA GLU A 121 33.61 -2.90 -30.28
C GLU A 121 33.35 -3.12 -28.78
N VAL A 122 33.64 -2.10 -27.96
CA VAL A 122 33.41 -2.15 -26.50
C VAL A 122 31.92 -2.23 -26.22
N HIS A 123 31.10 -1.50 -26.97
CA HIS A 123 29.65 -1.53 -26.83
C HIS A 123 29.08 -2.93 -27.09
N GLN A 124 29.51 -3.60 -28.17
CA GLN A 124 29.04 -4.94 -28.56
C GLN A 124 29.43 -6.03 -27.55
N HIS A 125 30.62 -5.96 -26.97
CA HIS A 125 31.02 -6.92 -25.93
C HIS A 125 30.23 -6.72 -24.64
N HIS A 126 30.06 -5.47 -24.22
CA HIS A 126 29.45 -5.13 -22.94
C HIS A 126 27.92 -5.32 -22.93
N ILE A 127 27.24 -5.22 -24.08
CA ILE A 127 25.77 -5.31 -24.16
C ILE A 127 25.22 -6.65 -23.65
N LYS A 128 25.99 -7.74 -23.75
CA LYS A 128 25.60 -9.07 -23.26
C LYS A 128 25.42 -9.09 -21.74
N LEU A 129 26.31 -8.43 -21.00
CA LEU A 129 26.21 -8.34 -19.54
C LEU A 129 25.05 -7.44 -19.11
N ARG A 130 24.86 -6.32 -19.79
CA ARG A 130 23.70 -5.44 -19.56
C ARG A 130 22.38 -6.17 -19.82
N LYS A 131 22.31 -6.99 -20.89
CA LYS A 131 21.14 -7.81 -21.20
C LYS A 131 20.86 -8.81 -20.07
N ALA A 132 21.87 -9.52 -19.58
CA ALA A 132 21.71 -10.47 -18.49
C ALA A 132 21.20 -9.81 -17.20
N TYR A 133 21.72 -8.63 -16.87
CA TYR A 133 21.23 -7.87 -15.71
C TYR A 133 19.78 -7.36 -15.92
N ALA A 134 19.44 -6.93 -17.14
CA ALA A 134 18.07 -6.55 -17.48
C ALA A 134 17.09 -7.74 -17.49
N ASP A 135 17.55 -8.95 -17.82
CA ASP A 135 16.78 -10.19 -17.73
C ASP A 135 16.44 -10.53 -16.26
N LEU A 136 17.38 -10.33 -15.32
CA LEU A 136 17.13 -10.51 -13.88
C LEU A 136 15.98 -9.61 -13.39
N TRP A 137 16.04 -8.30 -13.69
CA TRP A 137 14.95 -7.38 -13.32
C TRP A 137 13.63 -7.72 -13.99
N ARG A 138 13.64 -8.10 -15.27
CA ARG A 138 12.42 -8.58 -15.95
C ARG A 138 11.82 -9.80 -15.26
N LYS A 139 12.65 -10.72 -14.77
CA LYS A 139 12.18 -11.89 -14.02
C LYS A 139 11.51 -11.47 -12.71
N ILE A 140 12.14 -10.60 -11.92
CA ILE A 140 11.59 -10.12 -10.64
C ILE A 140 10.24 -9.42 -10.85
N LEU A 141 10.16 -8.49 -11.80
CA LEU A 141 8.92 -7.74 -12.08
C LEU A 141 7.82 -8.63 -12.66
N ARG A 142 8.15 -9.59 -13.51
CA ARG A 142 7.17 -10.57 -14.04
C ARG A 142 6.58 -11.43 -12.94
N GLN A 143 7.39 -11.86 -11.97
CA GLN A 143 6.89 -12.63 -10.83
C GLN A 143 5.93 -11.79 -10.01
N ALA A 144 6.27 -10.53 -9.70
CA ALA A 144 5.38 -9.62 -8.97
C ALA A 144 4.03 -9.40 -9.70
N GLN A 145 4.04 -9.28 -11.03
CA GLN A 145 2.82 -9.17 -11.82
C GLN A 145 1.99 -10.48 -11.84
N GLN A 146 2.66 -11.64 -11.91
CA GLN A 146 2.00 -12.96 -11.83
C GLN A 146 1.40 -13.23 -10.45
N GLU A 147 2.02 -12.71 -9.40
CA GLU A 147 1.57 -12.76 -8.00
C GLU A 147 0.47 -11.73 -7.71
N GLY A 148 0.06 -10.91 -8.69
CA GLY A 148 -0.99 -9.88 -8.53
C GLY A 148 -0.54 -8.61 -7.79
N ALA A 149 0.74 -8.51 -7.42
CA ALA A 149 1.29 -7.35 -6.74
C ALA A 149 1.58 -6.15 -7.67
N LEU A 150 1.65 -6.39 -8.98
CA LEU A 150 1.68 -5.34 -10.00
C LEU A 150 0.47 -5.52 -10.93
N ALA A 151 -0.14 -4.41 -11.35
CA ALA A 151 -1.30 -4.45 -12.23
C ALA A 151 -0.98 -5.17 -13.56
N ALA A 152 -1.94 -5.96 -14.04
CA ALA A 152 -1.77 -6.83 -15.22
C ALA A 152 -1.56 -6.06 -16.53
N ASP A 153 -2.00 -4.80 -16.59
CA ASP A 153 -1.92 -3.91 -17.75
C ASP A 153 -0.65 -3.03 -17.77
N ILE A 154 0.18 -3.04 -16.71
CA ILE A 154 1.44 -2.31 -16.67
C ILE A 154 2.46 -2.92 -17.64
N ASP A 155 3.04 -2.07 -18.50
CA ASP A 155 4.18 -2.43 -19.34
C ASP A 155 5.46 -2.57 -18.48
N LEU A 156 5.86 -3.82 -18.23
CA LEU A 156 7.04 -4.15 -17.45
C LEU A 156 8.37 -3.65 -18.07
N ALA A 157 8.43 -3.44 -19.38
CA ALA A 157 9.61 -2.88 -20.03
C ALA A 157 9.76 -1.39 -19.71
N LEU A 158 8.66 -0.63 -19.79
CA LEU A 158 8.62 0.78 -19.40
C LEU A 158 8.89 0.95 -17.90
N LEU A 159 8.23 0.15 -17.05
CA LEU A 159 8.42 0.20 -15.60
C LEU A 159 9.89 -0.03 -15.23
N ARG A 160 10.53 -1.05 -15.81
CA ARG A 160 11.96 -1.32 -15.59
C ARG A 160 12.84 -0.14 -16.04
N MET A 161 12.52 0.50 -17.17
CA MET A 161 13.30 1.64 -17.66
C MET A 161 13.20 2.84 -16.71
N LEU A 162 11.99 3.17 -16.24
CA LEU A 162 11.76 4.24 -15.28
C LEU A 162 12.45 3.97 -13.93
N LEU A 163 12.26 2.75 -13.40
CA LEU A 163 12.89 2.34 -12.14
C LEU A 163 14.41 2.40 -12.23
N MET A 164 15.03 1.80 -13.26
CA MET A 164 16.48 1.85 -13.44
C MET A 164 16.99 3.28 -13.67
N GLY A 165 16.22 4.12 -14.37
CA GLY A 165 16.55 5.53 -14.53
C GLY A 165 16.62 6.26 -13.19
N ALA A 166 15.58 6.12 -12.37
CA ALA A 166 15.49 6.72 -11.05
C ALA A 166 16.63 6.26 -10.12
N LEU A 167 16.91 4.95 -10.07
CA LEU A 167 17.99 4.41 -9.25
C LEU A 167 19.36 4.89 -9.72
N ASN A 168 19.65 4.86 -11.01
CA ASN A 168 20.95 5.29 -11.55
C ASN A 168 21.21 6.79 -11.33
N TRP A 169 20.16 7.62 -11.41
CA TRP A 169 20.27 9.07 -11.19
C TRP A 169 20.63 9.43 -9.74
N SER A 170 20.45 8.51 -8.78
CA SER A 170 20.82 8.73 -7.37
C SER A 170 22.28 9.12 -7.16
N VAL A 171 23.19 8.71 -8.05
CA VAL A 171 24.61 9.10 -8.02
C VAL A 171 24.82 10.62 -8.08
N GLU A 172 23.90 11.38 -8.69
CA GLU A 172 24.04 12.82 -8.84
C GLU A 172 23.63 13.61 -7.61
N TRP A 173 22.71 13.08 -6.79
CA TRP A 173 22.06 13.85 -5.72
C TRP A 173 22.17 13.21 -4.33
N TYR A 174 22.54 11.93 -4.22
CA TYR A 174 22.65 11.24 -2.94
C TYR A 174 23.69 11.89 -2.02
N GLN A 175 23.28 12.17 -0.78
CA GLN A 175 24.10 12.76 0.27
C GLN A 175 23.94 11.92 1.54
N PRO A 176 24.98 11.17 1.97
CA PRO A 176 24.88 10.20 3.07
C PRO A 176 24.62 10.85 4.44
N ASP A 177 24.89 12.15 4.58
CA ASP A 177 24.58 12.97 5.76
C ASP A 177 23.10 13.39 5.83
N LYS A 178 22.36 13.34 4.71
CA LYS A 178 20.94 13.74 4.64
C LYS A 178 19.96 12.60 4.68
N THR A 179 20.32 11.44 4.12
CA THR A 179 19.41 10.28 4.06
C THR A 179 20.18 8.98 3.91
N SER A 180 19.58 7.87 4.33
CA SER A 180 20.16 6.53 4.19
C SER A 180 19.73 5.87 2.87
N ILE A 181 20.56 4.93 2.39
CA ILE A 181 20.23 4.11 1.22
C ILE A 181 18.96 3.27 1.49
N GLU A 182 18.78 2.79 2.71
CA GLU A 182 17.58 2.09 3.18
C GLU A 182 16.33 2.95 2.99
N ALA A 183 16.35 4.21 3.47
CA ALA A 183 15.23 5.13 3.36
C ALA A 183 14.89 5.46 1.90
N ILE A 184 15.91 5.62 1.04
CA ILE A 184 15.68 5.81 -0.41
C ILE A 184 15.02 4.57 -1.02
N ALA A 185 15.51 3.37 -0.70
CA ALA A 185 14.95 2.12 -1.23
C ALA A 185 13.48 1.95 -0.83
N GLN A 186 13.16 2.20 0.44
CA GLN A 186 11.79 2.19 0.96
C GLN A 186 10.90 3.20 0.24
N GLN A 187 11.35 4.44 0.04
CA GLN A 187 10.57 5.46 -0.67
C GLN A 187 10.32 5.11 -2.14
N VAL A 188 11.32 4.56 -2.83
CA VAL A 188 11.16 4.10 -4.22
C VAL A 188 10.14 2.96 -4.30
N CYS A 189 10.19 2.00 -3.38
CA CYS A 189 9.21 0.92 -3.31
C CYS A 189 7.82 1.44 -2.96
N ARG A 190 7.69 2.35 -1.99
CA ARG A 190 6.43 3.01 -1.65
C ARG A 190 5.79 3.66 -2.88
N MET A 191 6.56 4.46 -3.63
CA MET A 191 6.05 5.10 -4.84
C MET A 191 5.66 4.09 -5.92
N LEU A 192 6.36 2.95 -6.01
CA LEU A 192 6.05 1.91 -6.97
C LEU A 192 4.74 1.18 -6.65
N PHE A 193 4.49 0.85 -5.38
CA PHE A 193 3.32 0.07 -4.96
C PHE A 193 2.10 0.91 -4.58
N HIS A 194 2.33 2.14 -4.10
CA HIS A 194 1.28 3.00 -3.55
C HIS A 194 1.15 4.34 -4.28
N GLY A 195 2.00 4.60 -5.28
CA GLY A 195 1.97 5.84 -6.05
C GLY A 195 2.58 7.04 -5.31
N ILE A 196 2.52 8.21 -5.95
CA ILE A 196 3.03 9.48 -5.41
C ILE A 196 1.91 10.31 -4.78
N GLY A 197 0.69 10.22 -5.33
CA GLY A 197 -0.50 10.87 -4.78
C GLY A 197 -0.86 10.26 -3.42
N ASP A 198 -1.34 11.10 -2.51
CA ASP A 198 -1.93 10.64 -1.26
C ASP A 198 -3.33 10.07 -1.53
N TRP A 199 -3.37 8.88 -2.15
CA TRP A 199 -4.60 8.12 -2.32
C TRP A 199 -5.08 7.50 -0.99
N SER A 200 -4.30 7.65 0.09
CA SER A 200 -4.62 7.12 1.41
C SER A 200 -5.59 8.01 2.18
N VAL A 201 -5.67 9.30 1.86
CA VAL A 201 -6.58 10.27 2.51
C VAL A 201 -7.58 10.82 1.51
N GLN A 202 -8.81 10.29 1.52
CA GLN A 202 -9.94 10.88 0.80
C GLN A 202 -10.74 11.76 1.75
N ARG A 203 -11.06 12.99 1.35
CA ARG A 203 -11.85 13.93 2.17
C ARG A 203 -13.08 14.40 1.41
N TRP A 204 -14.20 14.47 2.12
CA TRP A 204 -15.45 15.04 1.66
C TRP A 204 -15.89 16.16 2.60
N GLN A 205 -16.59 17.14 2.06
CA GLN A 205 -17.15 18.26 2.80
C GLN A 205 -18.67 18.24 2.61
N ILE A 206 -19.43 18.21 3.70
CA ILE A 206 -20.89 18.22 3.73
C ILE A 206 -21.31 19.44 4.54
N GLY A 207 -21.71 20.52 3.87
CA GLY A 207 -21.87 21.81 4.53
C GLY A 207 -20.58 22.22 5.25
N HIS A 208 -20.63 22.37 6.58
CA HIS A 208 -19.45 22.66 7.40
C HIS A 208 -18.81 21.42 8.08
N VAL A 209 -19.34 20.22 7.87
CA VAL A 209 -18.79 18.96 8.39
C VAL A 209 -17.79 18.38 7.41
N SER A 210 -16.58 18.04 7.85
CA SER A 210 -15.60 17.31 7.03
C SER A 210 -15.55 15.84 7.40
N ILE A 211 -15.46 14.97 6.40
CA ILE A 211 -15.33 13.52 6.54
C ILE A 211 -14.03 13.11 5.87
N THR A 212 -13.15 12.42 6.59
CA THR A 212 -11.85 11.97 6.08
C THR A 212 -11.73 10.46 6.23
N ARG A 213 -11.43 9.75 5.14
CA ARG A 213 -11.14 8.32 5.15
C ARG A 213 -9.70 8.06 5.57
N VAL A 214 -9.50 7.11 6.48
CA VAL A 214 -8.17 6.62 6.85
C VAL A 214 -8.15 5.09 6.75
N VAL A 215 -7.26 4.56 5.93
CA VAL A 215 -7.20 3.12 5.59
C VAL A 215 -6.31 2.38 6.58
N ASP A 216 -6.78 1.25 7.13
CA ASP A 216 -5.95 0.32 7.91
C ASP A 216 -5.38 -0.79 7.02
N VAL A 217 -6.22 -1.36 6.15
CA VAL A 217 -5.78 -2.33 5.15
C VAL A 217 -6.62 -2.27 3.89
N MET A 218 -5.97 -2.50 2.75
CA MET A 218 -6.63 -2.88 1.51
C MET A 218 -6.09 -4.23 1.05
N GLN A 219 -6.98 -5.12 0.64
CA GLN A 219 -6.62 -6.46 0.18
C GLN A 219 -7.50 -6.88 -0.99
N ASN A 220 -6.95 -7.73 -1.86
CA ASN A 220 -7.71 -8.32 -2.95
C ASN A 220 -8.33 -9.64 -2.49
N ILE A 221 -9.64 -9.74 -2.61
CA ILE A 221 -10.39 -10.98 -2.30
C ILE A 221 -11.17 -11.44 -3.53
N ASP A 222 -11.52 -12.72 -3.56
CA ASP A 222 -12.61 -13.17 -4.43
C ASP A 222 -13.94 -12.69 -3.81
N LEU A 223 -14.75 -11.93 -4.54
CA LEU A 223 -16.01 -11.41 -4.01
C LEU A 223 -16.97 -12.53 -3.58
N ALA A 224 -16.90 -13.70 -4.20
CA ALA A 224 -17.71 -14.87 -3.82
C ALA A 224 -17.38 -15.42 -2.43
N PHE A 225 -16.26 -15.01 -1.83
CA PHE A 225 -15.95 -15.27 -0.43
C PHE A 225 -16.94 -14.58 0.52
N LEU A 226 -17.35 -13.34 0.21
CA LEU A 226 -18.30 -12.55 1.01
C LEU A 226 -19.74 -12.70 0.49
N ILE A 227 -19.92 -12.63 -0.83
CA ILE A 227 -21.23 -12.64 -1.49
C ILE A 227 -21.29 -13.85 -2.43
N PRO A 228 -21.78 -15.02 -1.98
CA PRO A 228 -21.68 -16.28 -2.75
C PRO A 228 -22.32 -16.23 -4.14
N GLU A 229 -23.32 -15.36 -4.35
CA GLU A 229 -23.99 -15.15 -5.63
C GLU A 229 -23.12 -14.40 -6.65
N ALA A 230 -22.02 -13.77 -6.23
CA ALA A 230 -21.11 -12.99 -7.08
C ALA A 230 -20.16 -13.87 -7.91
N THR A 231 -20.71 -14.88 -8.59
CA THR A 231 -19.95 -15.73 -9.51
C THR A 231 -19.53 -14.94 -10.77
N PRO A 232 -18.50 -15.39 -11.52
CA PRO A 232 -18.10 -14.74 -12.77
C PRO A 232 -19.27 -14.52 -13.73
N GLU A 233 -20.17 -15.49 -13.87
CA GLU A 233 -21.34 -15.43 -14.74
C GLU A 233 -22.34 -14.37 -14.29
N ASN A 234 -22.56 -14.25 -12.98
CA ASN A 234 -23.48 -13.29 -12.40
C ASN A 234 -22.91 -11.86 -12.38
N LEU A 235 -21.59 -11.71 -12.30
CA LEU A 235 -20.90 -10.42 -12.34
C LEU A 235 -20.68 -9.89 -13.77
N ALA A 236 -20.62 -10.77 -14.77
CA ALA A 236 -20.36 -10.40 -16.16
C ALA A 236 -21.25 -9.25 -16.69
N PRO A 237 -22.57 -9.19 -16.41
CA PRO A 237 -23.42 -8.07 -16.83
C PRO A 237 -23.04 -6.71 -16.21
N PHE A 238 -22.36 -6.70 -15.06
CA PHE A 238 -21.97 -5.50 -14.31
C PHE A 238 -20.51 -5.09 -14.55
N ALA A 239 -19.72 -5.91 -15.26
CA ALA A 239 -18.28 -5.73 -15.38
C ALA A 239 -17.88 -4.36 -15.98
N SER A 240 -18.63 -3.82 -16.94
CA SER A 240 -18.34 -2.51 -17.54
C SER A 240 -18.58 -1.33 -16.58
N TRP A 241 -19.40 -1.53 -15.56
CA TRP A 241 -19.70 -0.54 -14.52
C TRP A 241 -18.73 -0.66 -13.34
N LEU A 242 -18.43 -1.88 -12.92
CA LEU A 242 -17.58 -2.13 -11.76
C LEU A 242 -16.09 -1.98 -12.07
N LYS A 243 -15.65 -2.25 -13.31
CA LYS A 243 -14.25 -2.08 -13.72
C LYS A 243 -13.93 -0.60 -14.00
N PRO A 244 -12.72 -0.11 -13.67
CA PRO A 244 -11.62 -0.86 -13.03
C PRO A 244 -11.67 -0.83 -11.49
N HIS A 245 -12.57 -0.08 -10.89
CA HIS A 245 -12.41 0.33 -9.49
C HIS A 245 -12.89 -0.69 -8.46
N PHE A 246 -14.02 -1.34 -8.72
CA PHE A 246 -14.67 -2.27 -7.81
C PHE A 246 -14.49 -3.73 -8.24
N LEU A 247 -13.90 -3.97 -9.42
CA LEU A 247 -13.64 -5.29 -9.96
C LEU A 247 -12.30 -5.27 -10.70
N ASN A 248 -11.29 -5.96 -10.19
CA ASN A 248 -9.94 -6.02 -10.77
C ASN A 248 -9.83 -7.10 -11.87
N SER A 249 -10.49 -8.24 -11.66
CA SER A 249 -10.51 -9.38 -12.60
C SER A 249 -11.95 -9.81 -12.88
N ASP A 250 -12.26 -11.09 -13.02
CA ASP A 250 -13.64 -11.56 -13.21
C ASP A 250 -14.39 -11.76 -11.87
N THR A 251 -13.66 -11.97 -10.76
CA THR A 251 -14.22 -12.08 -9.40
C THR A 251 -13.39 -11.36 -8.34
N THR A 252 -12.15 -10.99 -8.65
CA THR A 252 -11.27 -10.35 -7.67
C THR A 252 -11.65 -8.89 -7.48
N VAL A 253 -11.90 -8.48 -6.25
CA VAL A 253 -12.24 -7.11 -5.86
C VAL A 253 -11.26 -6.57 -4.81
N PRO A 254 -10.98 -5.26 -4.82
CA PRO A 254 -10.29 -4.62 -3.71
C PRO A 254 -11.28 -4.41 -2.56
N LEU A 255 -11.05 -5.08 -1.42
CA LEU A 255 -11.72 -4.81 -0.15
C LEU A 255 -10.91 -3.79 0.64
N SER A 256 -11.56 -2.76 1.17
CA SER A 256 -10.91 -1.72 1.98
C SER A 256 -11.46 -1.73 3.39
N ILE A 257 -10.62 -2.03 4.38
CA ILE A 257 -10.95 -1.81 5.79
C ILE A 257 -10.40 -0.45 6.20
N HIS A 258 -11.30 0.45 6.56
CA HIS A 258 -10.98 1.84 6.82
C HIS A 258 -11.95 2.46 7.82
N THR A 259 -11.51 3.53 8.46
CA THR A 259 -12.34 4.37 9.32
C THR A 259 -12.72 5.66 8.60
N PHE A 260 -13.81 6.27 9.04
CA PHE A 260 -14.11 7.66 8.72
C PHE A 260 -13.94 8.54 9.95
N VAL A 261 -13.08 9.54 9.82
CA VAL A 261 -12.94 10.64 10.78
C VAL A 261 -13.88 11.76 10.37
N ILE A 262 -14.86 12.07 11.21
CA ILE A 262 -15.78 13.19 11.02
C ILE A 262 -15.34 14.33 11.95
N GLN A 263 -15.14 15.52 11.39
CA GLN A 263 -15.02 16.75 12.17
C GLN A 263 -16.30 17.57 11.99
N SER A 264 -17.03 17.73 13.10
CA SER A 264 -18.29 18.48 13.20
C SER A 264 -18.13 19.50 14.33
N ASP A 265 -18.03 20.77 13.97
CA ASP A 265 -17.67 21.86 14.90
C ASP A 265 -16.36 21.54 15.66
N ASP A 266 -16.41 21.54 17.00
CA ASP A 266 -15.27 21.22 17.87
C ASP A 266 -15.19 19.73 18.24
N THR A 267 -16.00 18.86 17.60
CA THR A 267 -16.07 17.42 17.91
C THR A 267 -15.39 16.59 16.82
N THR A 268 -14.43 15.77 17.24
CA THR A 268 -13.78 14.75 16.40
C THR A 268 -14.38 13.38 16.68
N ILE A 269 -15.04 12.81 15.68
CA ILE A 269 -15.70 11.50 15.74
C ILE A 269 -14.92 10.51 14.86
N VAL A 270 -14.55 9.36 15.41
CA VAL A 270 -14.00 8.23 14.67
C VAL A 270 -15.12 7.19 14.51
N VAL A 271 -15.53 6.91 13.27
CA VAL A 271 -16.53 5.89 12.95
C VAL A 271 -15.81 4.60 12.58
N ASP A 272 -15.96 3.60 13.46
CA ASP A 272 -15.25 2.32 13.45
C ASP A 272 -13.72 2.47 13.54
N THR A 273 -13.06 1.42 14.01
CA THR A 273 -11.65 1.41 14.38
C THR A 273 -10.85 0.28 13.72
N CYS A 274 -11.36 -0.33 12.65
CA CYS A 274 -10.58 -1.27 11.83
C CYS A 274 -10.09 -2.53 12.62
N ILE A 275 -8.93 -3.11 12.28
CA ILE A 275 -8.52 -4.46 12.72
C ILE A 275 -7.64 -4.46 13.96
N GLY A 276 -6.83 -3.41 14.16
CA GLY A 276 -5.91 -3.31 15.30
C GLY A 276 -4.56 -4.01 15.11
N ASN A 277 -3.53 -3.49 15.77
CA ASN A 277 -2.21 -4.14 15.86
C ASN A 277 -2.14 -5.16 17.00
N ASP A 278 -1.16 -6.06 16.90
CA ASP A 278 -0.78 -7.05 17.94
C ASP A 278 -1.83 -8.14 18.23
N LYS A 279 -2.92 -8.18 17.44
CA LYS A 279 -4.06 -9.05 17.73
C LYS A 279 -3.99 -10.37 16.98
N PRO A 280 -4.19 -11.52 17.64
CA PRO A 280 -4.32 -12.79 16.94
C PRO A 280 -5.65 -12.83 16.17
N ARG A 281 -5.61 -13.15 14.87
CA ARG A 281 -6.79 -13.23 13.99
C ARG A 281 -6.74 -14.48 13.13
N ALA A 282 -7.90 -15.05 12.79
CA ALA A 282 -7.93 -16.23 11.91
C ALA A 282 -7.49 -15.90 10.47
N MET A 283 -7.84 -14.71 9.97
CA MET A 283 -7.43 -14.27 8.64
C MET A 283 -5.93 -13.92 8.63
N PRO A 284 -5.10 -14.55 7.78
CA PRO A 284 -3.64 -14.35 7.80
C PRO A 284 -3.20 -12.89 7.63
N ASP A 285 -3.87 -12.14 6.74
CA ASP A 285 -3.55 -10.73 6.48
C ASP A 285 -3.96 -9.81 7.65
N TRP A 286 -4.76 -10.32 8.59
CA TRP A 286 -5.25 -9.61 9.77
C TRP A 286 -4.50 -9.99 11.05
N ASN A 287 -3.79 -11.10 11.02
CA ASN A 287 -3.14 -11.68 12.20
C ASN A 287 -1.85 -10.94 12.57
N GLN A 288 -1.76 -10.49 13.83
CA GLN A 288 -0.56 -9.87 14.42
C GLN A 288 -0.04 -8.68 13.58
N ARG A 289 -0.96 -7.86 13.05
CA ARG A 289 -0.64 -6.71 12.21
C ARG A 289 0.20 -5.67 12.94
N GLN A 290 0.97 -4.92 12.14
CA GLN A 290 1.74 -3.75 12.55
C GLN A 290 1.57 -2.65 11.48
N SER A 291 0.41 -1.99 11.46
CA SER A 291 0.10 -0.90 10.53
C SER A 291 0.47 0.48 11.08
N SER A 292 0.53 1.47 10.19
CA SER A 292 0.76 2.89 10.50
C SER A 292 -0.50 3.63 10.97
N PHE A 293 -1.62 2.93 11.17
CA PHE A 293 -2.96 3.49 11.34
C PHE A 293 -3.05 4.68 12.32
N LEU A 294 -2.48 4.57 13.52
CA LEU A 294 -2.49 5.67 14.51
C LEU A 294 -1.68 6.89 14.07
N SER A 295 -0.58 6.68 13.36
CA SER A 295 0.19 7.76 12.74
C SER A 295 -0.65 8.44 11.66
N ASP A 296 -1.35 7.66 10.83
CA ASP A 296 -2.18 8.17 9.74
C ASP A 296 -3.37 8.98 10.28
N LEU A 297 -4.03 8.50 11.34
CA LEU A 297 -5.05 9.26 12.09
C LEU A 297 -4.52 10.61 12.61
N THR A 298 -3.29 10.63 13.14
CA THR A 298 -2.65 11.87 13.60
C THR A 298 -2.48 12.87 12.45
N THR A 299 -2.16 12.42 11.24
CA THR A 299 -1.98 13.32 10.08
C THR A 299 -3.27 14.03 9.65
N VAL A 300 -4.43 13.44 9.95
CA VAL A 300 -5.75 14.00 9.62
C VAL A 300 -6.41 14.75 10.79
N GLY A 301 -5.67 14.96 11.88
CA GLY A 301 -6.13 15.68 13.07
C GLY A 301 -6.84 14.82 14.12
N ALA A 302 -6.85 13.49 13.96
CA ALA A 302 -7.48 12.55 14.88
C ALA A 302 -6.44 11.79 15.73
N ALA A 303 -5.49 12.53 16.32
CA ALA A 303 -4.59 11.95 17.31
C ALA A 303 -5.41 11.31 18.45
N ARG A 304 -4.94 10.21 19.02
CA ARG A 304 -5.75 9.39 19.94
C ARG A 304 -6.30 10.16 21.15
N GLU A 305 -5.59 11.16 21.64
CA GLU A 305 -6.01 12.00 22.77
C GLU A 305 -6.95 13.15 22.36
N ALA A 306 -7.09 13.42 21.06
CA ALA A 306 -7.91 14.48 20.50
C ALA A 306 -9.27 13.98 19.97
N VAL A 307 -9.50 12.66 19.95
CA VAL A 307 -10.80 12.08 19.57
C VAL A 307 -11.77 12.22 20.74
N ASP A 308 -12.94 12.79 20.47
CA ASP A 308 -14.00 12.99 21.46
C ASP A 308 -14.99 11.83 21.50
N VAL A 309 -15.22 11.22 20.33
CA VAL A 309 -16.19 10.12 20.16
C VAL A 309 -15.60 9.03 19.29
N VAL A 310 -15.72 7.79 19.74
CA VAL A 310 -15.55 6.60 18.91
C VAL A 310 -16.93 5.96 18.76
N LEU A 311 -17.44 5.87 17.54
CA LEU A 311 -18.73 5.26 17.24
C LEU A 311 -18.49 3.90 16.60
N CYS A 312 -19.03 2.84 17.20
CA CYS A 312 -19.07 1.51 16.59
C CYS A 312 -20.39 1.35 15.83
N THR A 313 -20.34 1.15 14.51
CA THR A 313 -21.52 0.85 13.70
C THR A 313 -22.14 -0.50 14.08
N HIS A 314 -21.26 -1.45 14.41
CA HIS A 314 -21.52 -2.76 14.97
C HIS A 314 -20.21 -3.32 15.56
N LEU A 315 -20.22 -4.54 16.11
CA LEU A 315 -19.07 -5.08 16.85
C LEU A 315 -18.29 -6.22 16.15
N HIS A 316 -18.32 -6.30 14.82
CA HIS A 316 -17.43 -7.23 14.09
C HIS A 316 -15.95 -6.81 14.19
N VAL A 317 -15.08 -7.81 14.03
CA VAL A 317 -13.64 -7.73 14.30
C VAL A 317 -12.90 -6.62 13.55
N ASP A 318 -13.32 -6.31 12.34
CA ASP A 318 -12.76 -5.29 11.46
C ASP A 318 -13.36 -3.90 11.67
N HIS A 319 -14.20 -3.73 12.69
CA HIS A 319 -14.76 -2.44 13.11
C HIS A 319 -14.32 -2.03 14.51
N VAL A 320 -13.88 -2.98 15.35
CA VAL A 320 -13.57 -2.71 16.75
C VAL A 320 -12.10 -2.88 17.11
N GLY A 321 -11.26 -3.34 16.19
CA GLY A 321 -9.89 -3.71 16.48
C GLY A 321 -9.05 -2.61 17.12
N TRP A 322 -9.03 -1.39 16.57
CA TRP A 322 -8.34 -0.28 17.25
C TRP A 322 -9.13 0.36 18.40
N ASN A 323 -10.24 -0.24 18.89
CA ASN A 323 -10.83 0.21 20.15
C ASN A 323 -9.83 0.11 21.30
N THR A 324 -8.92 -0.88 21.23
CA THR A 324 -7.83 -1.04 22.18
C THR A 324 -6.47 -1.20 21.50
N MET A 325 -5.41 -0.90 22.24
CA MET A 325 -4.03 -1.15 21.85
C MET A 325 -3.29 -1.87 22.97
N LEU A 326 -2.23 -2.60 22.62
CA LEU A 326 -1.41 -3.32 23.58
C LEU A 326 -0.38 -2.38 24.21
N VAL A 327 -0.48 -2.15 25.53
CA VAL A 327 0.48 -1.35 26.30
C VAL A 327 0.95 -2.18 27.48
N GLU A 328 2.25 -2.44 27.55
CA GLU A 328 2.88 -3.21 28.64
C GLU A 328 2.21 -4.58 28.91
N GLY A 329 1.69 -5.21 27.86
CA GLY A 329 1.03 -6.53 27.93
C GLY A 329 -0.44 -6.48 28.32
N ALA A 330 -1.04 -5.30 28.47
CA ALA A 330 -2.46 -5.11 28.72
C ALA A 330 -3.15 -4.40 27.54
N TRP A 331 -4.37 -4.82 27.21
CA TRP A 331 -5.23 -4.10 26.27
C TRP A 331 -5.83 -2.89 26.98
N VAL A 332 -5.54 -1.70 26.47
CA VAL A 332 -6.07 -0.43 27.00
C VAL A 332 -6.85 0.29 25.92
N PRO A 333 -7.86 1.11 26.25
CA PRO A 333 -8.55 1.93 25.26
C PRO A 333 -7.56 2.78 24.45
N THR A 334 -7.65 2.68 23.13
CA THR A 334 -6.77 3.44 22.22
C THR A 334 -7.01 4.94 22.35
N PHE A 335 -8.27 5.35 22.49
CA PHE A 335 -8.73 6.73 22.54
C PHE A 335 -9.15 7.10 23.98
N PRO A 336 -8.20 7.45 24.86
CA PRO A 336 -8.43 7.51 26.31
C PRO A 336 -9.35 8.64 26.76
N ASN A 337 -9.57 9.65 25.91
CA ASN A 337 -10.44 10.80 26.22
C ASN A 337 -11.82 10.70 25.53
N ALA A 338 -12.01 9.69 24.68
CA ALA A 338 -13.23 9.56 23.89
C ALA A 338 -14.35 8.88 24.68
N LYS A 339 -15.60 9.21 24.33
CA LYS A 339 -16.74 8.35 24.60
C LYS A 339 -16.85 7.28 23.52
N TYR A 340 -16.98 6.03 23.92
CA TYR A 340 -17.23 4.92 23.00
C TYR A 340 -18.73 4.66 22.91
N LEU A 341 -19.35 5.04 21.80
CA LEU A 341 -20.78 4.86 21.56
C LEU A 341 -21.04 3.49 20.93
N ILE A 342 -21.89 2.70 21.58
CA ILE A 342 -22.30 1.37 21.12
C ILE A 342 -23.83 1.29 21.16
N GLY A 343 -24.45 0.77 20.11
CA GLY A 343 -25.90 0.55 20.07
C GLY A 343 -26.35 -0.40 21.19
N ARG A 344 -27.43 -0.07 21.90
CA ARG A 344 -27.95 -0.91 22.99
C ARG A 344 -28.35 -2.30 22.52
N GLU A 345 -29.05 -2.38 21.38
CA GLU A 345 -29.46 -3.65 20.78
C GLU A 345 -28.25 -4.47 20.33
N GLU A 346 -27.23 -3.79 19.80
CA GLU A 346 -25.97 -4.42 19.40
C GLU A 346 -25.29 -5.05 20.63
N TRP A 347 -25.09 -4.27 21.69
CA TRP A 347 -24.51 -4.79 22.92
C TRP A 347 -25.33 -5.94 23.52
N HIS A 348 -26.66 -5.83 23.53
CA HIS A 348 -27.53 -6.88 24.03
C HIS A 348 -27.36 -8.20 23.27
N PHE A 349 -27.28 -8.16 21.93
CA PHE A 349 -26.98 -9.32 21.10
C PHE A 349 -25.60 -9.91 21.45
N TRP A 350 -24.57 -9.08 21.51
CA TRP A 350 -23.18 -9.49 21.77
C TRP A 350 -22.90 -10.04 23.17
N GLU A 351 -23.70 -9.64 24.15
CA GLU A 351 -23.63 -10.14 25.51
C GLU A 351 -24.18 -11.58 25.60
N HIS A 352 -25.18 -11.94 24.79
CA HIS A 352 -25.95 -13.17 24.95
C HIS A 352 -25.73 -14.23 23.86
N GLU A 353 -25.31 -13.83 22.66
CA GLU A 353 -25.11 -14.71 21.52
C GLU A 353 -23.63 -14.79 21.13
N GLU A 354 -23.22 -15.91 20.53
CA GLU A 354 -21.90 -16.06 19.91
C GLU A 354 -22.02 -15.82 18.40
N ASP A 355 -21.61 -14.63 17.95
CA ASP A 355 -21.35 -14.39 16.53
C ASP A 355 -19.88 -14.70 16.18
N PRO A 356 -19.61 -15.61 15.22
CA PRO A 356 -18.25 -15.97 14.80
C PRO A 356 -17.37 -14.78 14.39
N PHE A 357 -17.94 -13.71 13.81
CA PHE A 357 -17.16 -12.61 13.22
C PHE A 357 -16.70 -11.55 14.21
N GLY A 358 -17.20 -11.57 15.45
CA GLY A 358 -16.66 -10.71 16.54
C GLY A 358 -16.24 -11.48 17.80
N ALA A 359 -16.43 -12.80 17.86
CA ALA A 359 -15.89 -13.64 18.93
C ALA A 359 -14.37 -13.44 19.12
N GLU A 360 -13.61 -13.26 18.02
CA GLU A 360 -12.16 -13.00 18.07
C GLU A 360 -11.81 -11.66 18.73
N ALA A 361 -12.67 -10.65 18.57
CA ALA A 361 -12.44 -9.30 19.07
C ALA A 361 -12.95 -9.09 20.51
N LYS A 362 -13.83 -9.97 21.00
CA LYS A 362 -14.49 -9.81 22.31
C LYS A 362 -13.49 -9.58 23.45
N SER A 363 -12.49 -10.46 23.56
CA SER A 363 -11.55 -10.45 24.69
C SER A 363 -10.51 -9.32 24.62
N ASP A 364 -10.14 -8.88 23.42
CA ASP A 364 -9.05 -7.92 23.23
C ASP A 364 -9.54 -6.51 22.89
N SER A 365 -10.69 -6.34 22.26
CA SER A 365 -11.14 -5.07 21.67
C SER A 365 -12.45 -4.53 22.25
N ILE A 366 -13.32 -5.40 22.76
CA ILE A 366 -14.65 -5.02 23.25
C ILE A 366 -14.69 -4.98 24.78
N VAL A 367 -14.38 -6.10 25.45
CA VAL A 367 -14.45 -6.18 26.92
C VAL A 367 -13.57 -5.10 27.60
N PRO A 368 -12.32 -4.83 27.17
CA PRO A 368 -11.51 -3.83 27.85
C PRO A 368 -12.06 -2.41 27.77
N ILE A 369 -12.78 -2.03 26.70
CA ILE A 369 -13.44 -0.71 26.63
C ILE A 369 -14.71 -0.67 27.49
N ILE A 370 -15.47 -1.76 27.56
CA ILE A 370 -16.65 -1.87 28.44
C ILE A 370 -16.24 -1.72 29.91
N GLU A 371 -15.10 -2.27 30.30
CA GLU A 371 -14.54 -2.16 31.64
C GLU A 371 -13.85 -0.81 31.94
N SER A 372 -13.71 0.08 30.95
CA SER A 372 -12.94 1.33 31.07
C SER A 372 -13.74 2.56 31.52
N ASP A 373 -15.03 2.42 31.82
CA ASP A 373 -15.99 3.50 32.08
C ASP A 373 -16.17 4.51 30.92
N LEU A 374 -15.58 4.27 29.74
CA LEU A 374 -15.66 5.15 28.57
C LEU A 374 -16.87 4.87 27.66
N VAL A 375 -17.57 3.74 27.86
CA VAL A 375 -18.67 3.33 26.98
C VAL A 375 -19.99 3.99 27.36
N GLU A 376 -20.72 4.47 26.34
CA GLU A 376 -22.09 4.96 26.45
C GLU A 376 -22.99 4.15 25.50
N LEU A 377 -23.98 3.44 26.06
CA LEU A 377 -24.95 2.68 25.27
C LEU A 377 -26.06 3.58 24.74
N ILE A 378 -26.18 3.66 23.41
CA ILE A 378 -27.08 4.57 22.71
C ILE A 378 -28.25 3.84 22.05
N GLU A 379 -29.34 4.57 21.84
CA GLU A 379 -30.44 4.11 20.98
C GLU A 379 -30.09 4.34 19.50
N THR A 380 -30.78 3.66 18.58
CA THR A 380 -30.46 3.65 17.14
C THR A 380 -30.82 4.95 16.40
N ASP A 381 -31.36 5.96 17.09
CA ASP A 381 -31.68 7.30 16.57
C ASP A 381 -30.92 8.43 17.30
N HIS A 382 -29.87 8.08 18.06
CA HIS A 382 -29.08 9.01 18.86
C HIS A 382 -28.42 10.12 18.01
N MET A 383 -28.45 11.35 18.54
CA MET A 383 -27.83 12.54 17.96
C MET A 383 -26.48 12.77 18.63
N ILE A 384 -25.38 12.69 17.86
CA ILE A 384 -24.00 12.86 18.37
C ILE A 384 -23.62 14.34 18.41
N THR A 385 -23.90 15.06 17.32
CA THR A 385 -23.79 16.53 17.20
C THR A 385 -25.05 17.05 16.50
N GLU A 386 -25.22 18.36 16.34
CA GLU A 386 -26.39 18.90 15.61
C GLU A 386 -26.48 18.40 14.14
N GLN A 387 -25.35 18.00 13.54
CA GLN A 387 -25.27 17.55 12.15
C GLN A 387 -25.11 16.03 11.99
N VAL A 388 -24.73 15.30 13.04
CA VAL A 388 -24.36 13.88 12.96
C VAL A 388 -25.25 13.06 13.88
N ARG A 389 -25.96 12.09 13.32
CA ARG A 389 -26.81 11.13 14.06
C ARG A 389 -26.69 9.72 13.50
N VAL A 390 -27.05 8.75 14.32
CA VAL A 390 -27.17 7.36 13.87
C VAL A 390 -28.57 7.09 13.32
N VAL A 391 -28.68 6.11 12.42
CA VAL A 391 -29.95 5.58 11.93
C VAL A 391 -29.93 4.05 11.98
N PRO A 392 -31.05 3.40 12.32
CA PRO A 392 -31.11 1.94 12.35
C PRO A 392 -30.97 1.39 10.93
N THR A 393 -30.02 0.47 10.75
CA THR A 393 -29.86 -0.30 9.52
C THR A 393 -29.64 -1.79 9.85
N PRO A 394 -30.59 -2.42 10.55
CA PRO A 394 -30.41 -3.76 11.11
C PRO A 394 -30.33 -4.82 10.02
N GLY A 395 -29.77 -5.97 10.37
CA GLY A 395 -29.80 -7.17 9.53
C GLY A 395 -28.44 -7.82 9.40
N HIS A 396 -27.42 -7.02 9.11
CA HIS A 396 -26.03 -7.47 9.16
C HIS A 396 -25.70 -7.96 10.57
N THR A 397 -25.94 -7.10 11.55
CA THR A 397 -26.18 -7.48 12.94
C THR A 397 -27.53 -6.89 13.39
N PRO A 398 -28.16 -7.41 14.47
CA PRO A 398 -29.45 -6.91 14.94
C PRO A 398 -29.45 -5.43 15.34
N GLY A 399 -28.32 -4.93 15.88
CA GLY A 399 -28.15 -3.55 16.32
C GLY A 399 -27.39 -2.65 15.34
N HIS A 400 -27.11 -3.12 14.12
CA HIS A 400 -26.33 -2.38 13.12
C HIS A 400 -26.93 -1.00 12.81
N ILE A 401 -26.08 0.02 12.79
CA ILE A 401 -26.43 1.42 12.54
C ILE A 401 -25.56 2.03 11.43
N SER A 402 -26.16 2.94 10.65
CA SER A 402 -25.47 3.83 9.72
C SER A 402 -25.35 5.23 10.33
N VAL A 403 -24.42 6.05 9.80
CA VAL A 403 -24.18 7.41 10.30
C VAL A 403 -24.68 8.41 9.28
N LEU A 404 -25.73 9.16 9.62
CA LEU A 404 -26.27 10.22 8.77
C LEU A 404 -25.67 11.57 9.16
N ILE A 405 -25.19 12.30 8.15
CA ILE A 405 -24.62 13.64 8.27
C ILE A 405 -25.47 14.61 7.45
N GLU A 406 -25.98 15.66 8.10
CA GLU A 406 -26.83 16.69 7.49
C GLU A 406 -26.33 18.08 7.88
N SER A 407 -25.93 18.89 6.89
CA SER A 407 -25.39 20.22 7.15
C SER A 407 -25.63 21.16 5.98
N ASN A 408 -26.18 22.34 6.24
CA ASN A 408 -26.47 23.38 5.22
C ASN A 408 -27.28 22.89 4.01
N GLY A 409 -28.17 21.92 4.20
CA GLY A 409 -28.98 21.32 3.13
C GLY A 409 -28.27 20.25 2.31
N GLU A 410 -27.02 19.93 2.64
CA GLU A 410 -26.28 18.79 2.09
C GLU A 410 -26.43 17.58 3.02
N ARG A 411 -26.37 16.38 2.42
CA ARG A 411 -26.56 15.12 3.14
C ARG A 411 -25.56 14.07 2.68
N ALA A 412 -24.96 13.38 3.65
CA ALA A 412 -24.17 12.17 3.43
C ALA A 412 -24.55 11.07 4.41
N ILE A 413 -24.28 9.82 4.06
CA ILE A 413 -24.45 8.68 4.95
C ILE A 413 -23.30 7.71 4.82
N ILE A 414 -22.70 7.34 5.96
CA ILE A 414 -21.74 6.24 6.07
C ILE A 414 -22.54 4.98 6.34
N THR A 415 -22.36 3.95 5.50
CA THR A 415 -23.28 2.80 5.45
C THR A 415 -23.09 1.80 6.58
N GLY A 416 -21.95 1.80 7.27
CA GLY A 416 -21.50 0.60 7.96
C GLY A 416 -21.47 -0.58 6.98
N ASP A 417 -21.80 -1.75 7.48
CA ASP A 417 -21.83 -3.02 6.75
C ASP A 417 -23.21 -3.32 6.16
N LEU A 418 -24.00 -2.28 5.91
CA LEU A 418 -25.22 -2.43 5.13
C LEU A 418 -24.91 -2.88 3.68
N PHE A 419 -23.74 -2.52 3.16
CA PHE A 419 -23.25 -2.94 1.85
C PHE A 419 -21.74 -3.20 1.89
N HIS A 420 -21.32 -4.37 1.44
CA HIS A 420 -19.90 -4.77 1.30
C HIS A 420 -19.36 -4.48 -0.09
N HIS A 421 -20.24 -4.36 -1.09
CA HIS A 421 -19.83 -4.10 -2.47
C HIS A 421 -20.90 -3.32 -3.28
N PRO A 422 -20.52 -2.39 -4.19
CA PRO A 422 -21.49 -1.61 -4.97
C PRO A 422 -22.50 -2.42 -5.79
N VAL A 423 -22.17 -3.66 -6.16
CA VAL A 423 -23.11 -4.54 -6.88
C VAL A 423 -24.41 -4.78 -6.11
N GLN A 424 -24.38 -4.71 -4.77
CA GLN A 424 -25.55 -4.88 -3.93
C GLN A 424 -26.57 -3.74 -4.07
N PHE A 425 -26.23 -2.60 -4.68
CA PHE A 425 -27.24 -1.61 -5.10
C PHE A 425 -28.11 -2.13 -6.25
N ALA A 426 -27.49 -2.80 -7.23
CA ALA A 426 -28.20 -3.42 -8.35
C ALA A 426 -28.85 -4.75 -7.94
N LYS A 427 -28.26 -5.43 -6.95
CA LYS A 427 -28.69 -6.74 -6.44
C LYS A 427 -28.79 -6.74 -4.91
N PRO A 428 -29.76 -6.01 -4.32
CA PRO A 428 -29.91 -5.92 -2.87
C PRO A 428 -30.38 -7.23 -2.21
N GLY A 429 -30.67 -8.28 -2.98
CA GLY A 429 -30.95 -9.61 -2.46
C GLY A 429 -29.76 -10.57 -2.50
N TRP A 430 -28.60 -10.16 -3.01
CA TRP A 430 -27.37 -10.98 -2.88
C TRP A 430 -26.86 -10.89 -1.46
N GLN A 431 -26.83 -12.02 -0.76
CA GLN A 431 -26.59 -12.07 0.68
C GLN A 431 -25.09 -12.02 0.99
N ASP A 432 -24.74 -11.34 2.09
CA ASP A 432 -23.40 -11.47 2.64
C ASP A 432 -23.37 -12.66 3.62
N ILE A 433 -22.29 -13.45 3.62
CA ILE A 433 -22.15 -14.58 4.55
C ILE A 433 -22.10 -14.15 6.02
N ALA A 434 -21.76 -12.90 6.30
CA ALA A 434 -21.72 -12.31 7.63
C ALA A 434 -23.04 -11.65 8.05
N ASP A 435 -24.09 -11.67 7.21
CA ASP A 435 -25.42 -11.22 7.61
C ASP A 435 -26.05 -12.18 8.64
N VAL A 436 -26.10 -11.77 9.92
CA VAL A 436 -26.75 -12.53 11.01
C VAL A 436 -28.25 -12.74 10.75
N GLN A 437 -28.91 -11.76 10.11
CA GLN A 437 -30.33 -11.80 9.78
C GLN A 437 -30.54 -11.42 8.30
N SER A 438 -30.16 -12.30 7.37
CA SER A 438 -30.11 -12.01 5.93
C SER A 438 -31.44 -11.49 5.33
N ASP A 439 -32.60 -11.99 5.78
CA ASP A 439 -33.93 -11.49 5.36
C ASP A 439 -34.19 -10.05 5.82
N VAL A 440 -33.68 -9.67 7.00
CA VAL A 440 -33.74 -8.30 7.52
C VAL A 440 -32.76 -7.44 6.74
N ALA A 441 -31.52 -7.90 6.54
CA ALA A 441 -30.48 -7.17 5.81
C ALA A 441 -30.90 -6.83 4.38
N GLU A 442 -31.50 -7.78 3.63
CA GLU A 442 -32.05 -7.51 2.30
C GLU A 442 -33.14 -6.42 2.34
N ARG A 443 -34.11 -6.52 3.26
CA ARG A 443 -35.17 -5.50 3.38
C ARG A 443 -34.59 -4.13 3.70
N THR A 444 -33.67 -4.06 4.66
CA THR A 444 -32.98 -2.83 5.05
C THR A 444 -32.22 -2.21 3.88
N ARG A 445 -31.49 -3.01 3.07
CA ARG A 445 -30.81 -2.53 1.86
C ARG A 445 -31.79 -1.92 0.87
N ARG A 446 -32.94 -2.58 0.63
CA ARG A 446 -33.99 -2.07 -0.28
C ARG A 446 -34.60 -0.76 0.22
N ASP A 447 -34.92 -0.68 1.50
CA ASP A 447 -35.50 0.52 2.11
C ASP A 447 -34.51 1.69 2.11
N PHE A 448 -33.24 1.41 2.40
CA PHE A 448 -32.14 2.39 2.33
C PHE A 448 -32.00 2.98 0.93
N ILE A 449 -31.99 2.12 -0.10
CA ILE A 449 -31.89 2.54 -1.51
C ILE A 449 -33.01 3.51 -1.88
N GLN A 450 -34.23 3.25 -1.40
CA GLN A 450 -35.38 4.11 -1.64
C GLN A 450 -35.29 5.42 -0.85
N ALA A 451 -34.79 5.39 0.39
CA ALA A 451 -34.74 6.54 1.28
C ALA A 451 -33.63 7.55 0.92
N TYR A 452 -32.49 7.08 0.39
CA TYR A 452 -31.29 7.90 0.19
C TYR A 452 -30.86 8.04 -1.28
N GLY A 453 -31.74 7.68 -2.23
CA GLY A 453 -31.49 7.85 -3.68
C GLY A 453 -31.30 9.30 -4.13
N ASP A 454 -30.55 9.49 -5.23
CA ASP A 454 -30.33 10.71 -6.03
C ASP A 454 -29.67 11.94 -5.36
N GLU A 455 -29.96 12.26 -4.09
CA GLU A 455 -29.50 13.51 -3.45
C GLU A 455 -28.42 13.30 -2.37
N THR A 456 -28.33 12.09 -1.79
CA THR A 456 -27.40 11.80 -0.69
C THR A 456 -26.06 11.29 -1.20
N LEU A 457 -24.96 11.78 -0.62
CA LEU A 457 -23.65 11.17 -0.80
C LEU A 457 -23.55 9.90 0.04
N ILE A 458 -23.32 8.76 -0.59
CA ILE A 458 -23.11 7.49 0.09
C ILE A 458 -21.61 7.26 0.25
N LEU A 459 -21.17 6.92 1.45
CA LEU A 459 -19.81 6.49 1.77
C LEU A 459 -19.84 5.03 2.23
N GLY A 460 -19.34 4.12 1.39
CA GLY A 460 -19.34 2.68 1.70
C GLY A 460 -18.16 2.26 2.57
N THR A 461 -18.42 1.68 3.74
CA THR A 461 -17.38 1.31 4.73
C THR A 461 -16.37 0.28 4.20
N HIS A 462 -16.75 -0.53 3.22
CA HIS A 462 -15.84 -1.49 2.59
C HIS A 462 -15.49 -1.18 1.13
N PHE A 463 -15.93 -0.04 0.61
CA PHE A 463 -15.69 0.32 -0.78
C PHE A 463 -14.26 0.86 -0.93
N ALA A 464 -13.45 0.16 -1.71
CA ALA A 464 -12.18 0.69 -2.20
C ALA A 464 -12.40 1.97 -3.03
N PRO A 465 -11.35 2.80 -3.22
CA PRO A 465 -11.43 4.00 -4.05
C PRO A 465 -12.00 3.72 -5.46
N PRO A 466 -13.01 4.49 -5.90
CA PRO A 466 -13.66 5.60 -5.20
C PRO A 466 -14.66 5.12 -4.15
N THR A 467 -14.46 5.53 -2.89
CA THR A 467 -15.27 5.07 -1.74
C THR A 467 -16.65 5.71 -1.68
N ALA A 468 -16.78 6.94 -2.20
CA ALA A 468 -18.02 7.71 -2.14
C ALA A 468 -18.68 7.88 -3.52
N GLY A 469 -19.99 8.05 -3.51
CA GLY A 469 -20.78 8.19 -4.73
C GLY A 469 -22.26 8.41 -4.43
N LYS A 470 -23.10 8.29 -5.45
CA LYS A 470 -24.55 8.42 -5.34
C LYS A 470 -25.27 7.19 -5.84
N ILE A 471 -26.41 6.89 -5.25
CA ILE A 471 -27.34 5.90 -5.79
C ILE A 471 -28.12 6.57 -6.92
N VAL A 472 -28.09 5.97 -8.12
CA VAL A 472 -28.85 6.44 -9.29
C VAL A 472 -29.77 5.34 -9.78
N ALA A 473 -30.99 5.71 -10.17
CA ALA A 473 -31.95 4.78 -10.77
C ALA A 473 -31.89 4.85 -12.31
N THR A 474 -31.71 3.72 -12.98
CA THR A 474 -31.80 3.59 -14.44
C THR A 474 -32.62 2.37 -14.81
N GLY A 475 -33.73 2.57 -15.53
CA GLY A 475 -34.58 1.46 -16.01
C GLY A 475 -35.26 0.64 -14.91
N GLY A 476 -35.41 1.20 -13.70
CA GLY A 476 -35.96 0.49 -12.54
C GLY A 476 -34.93 -0.30 -11.71
N GLU A 477 -33.66 -0.29 -12.11
CA GLU A 477 -32.54 -0.81 -11.32
C GLU A 477 -31.74 0.34 -10.71
N TYR A 478 -31.09 0.08 -9.58
CA TYR A 478 -30.28 1.05 -8.85
C TYR A 478 -28.80 0.75 -9.02
N TRP A 479 -27.98 1.80 -9.10
CA TRP A 479 -26.56 1.70 -9.38
C TRP A 479 -25.81 2.69 -8.49
N PHE A 480 -24.61 2.33 -8.05
CA PHE A 480 -23.66 3.27 -7.45
C PHE A 480 -22.90 4.03 -8.54
N LYS A 481 -23.19 5.32 -8.66
CA LYS A 481 -22.37 6.24 -9.45
C LYS A 481 -21.29 6.80 -8.55
N ALA A 482 -20.08 6.23 -8.69
CA ALA A 482 -18.89 6.74 -8.03
C ALA A 482 -18.69 8.25 -8.27
N GLN A 483 -18.28 8.96 -7.23
CA GLN A 483 -17.75 10.31 -7.36
C GLN A 483 -16.26 10.21 -7.65
N ASP A 484 -15.80 10.88 -8.70
CA ASP A 484 -14.37 11.06 -8.92
C ASP A 484 -13.79 11.77 -7.70
N SER A 485 -12.81 11.16 -7.02
CA SER A 485 -12.06 11.84 -5.96
C SER A 485 -11.40 13.05 -6.61
N ASP A 486 -11.77 14.26 -6.19
CA ASP A 486 -11.19 15.50 -6.71
C ASP A 486 -9.65 15.42 -6.55
N PRO A 487 -8.85 15.71 -7.60
CA PRO A 487 -7.40 15.52 -7.60
C PRO A 487 -6.63 16.50 -6.71
#